data_AF-A0A3S0Z2F5-F1
#
_entry.id   AF-A0A3S0Z2F5-F1
#
_cell.length_a   1.000
_cell.length_b   1.000
_cell.length_c   1.000
_cell.angle_alpha   90.00
_cell.angle_beta   90.00
_cell.angle_gamma   90.00
#
_symmetry.space_group_name_H-M   'P 1'
#
loop_
_entity.id
_entity.type
_entity.pdbx_description
1 polymer ?
#
loop_
_entity_poly.entity_id
_entity_poly.type
_entity_poly.pdbx_seq_one_letter_code
_entity_poly.pdbx_strand_id
1 'polypeptide(L)'
;MVTEEVGNAVDTVTEDPGYFEFTSEWQGIGLHIRYNACWLGRCAGLRTHHVELRSEGKVKLPVTATGYRSLFLHGEDPFADWGGDVVAFVSDWLDDASRSADWQRYVEESRQLSLF
;
A
#
# COMPACT_ATOMS: atom_id res chain seq x y z
N MET A 1 -5.95 44.43 13.25
CA MET A 1 -5.32 43.65 12.17
C MET A 1 -4.89 42.35 12.85
N VAL A 2 -5.74 41.30 12.83
CA VAL A 2 -5.75 40.16 11.85
C VAL A 2 -4.34 39.56 11.69
N THR A 3 -4.03 38.28 11.87
CA THR A 3 -4.73 36.99 12.09
C THR A 3 -3.62 35.95 12.33
N GLU A 4 -3.89 34.93 13.17
CA GLU A 4 -3.41 33.52 13.05
C GLU A 4 -1.87 33.27 13.09
N GLU A 5 -1.31 32.20 13.65
CA GLU A 5 -1.51 30.79 13.35
C GLU A 5 -1.18 29.96 14.61
N VAL A 6 -2.12 29.12 15.05
CA VAL A 6 -1.87 28.05 16.00
C VAL A 6 -1.06 26.95 15.30
N GLY A 7 0.25 26.91 15.56
CA GLY A 7 1.12 25.84 15.10
C GLY A 7 0.75 24.52 15.78
N ASN A 8 -0.15 23.78 15.14
CA ASN A 8 -0.58 22.44 15.45
C ASN A 8 0.64 21.51 15.47
N ALA A 9 1.00 20.99 16.65
CA ALA A 9 1.99 19.94 16.80
C ALA A 9 1.40 18.64 16.21
N VAL A 10 1.71 18.35 14.96
CA VAL A 10 1.34 17.09 14.31
C VAL A 10 2.59 16.23 14.19
N ASP A 11 2.45 15.09 14.87
CA ASP A 11 3.11 13.81 14.66
C ASP A 11 4.60 13.71 15.00
N THR A 12 4.82 13.07 16.14
CA THR A 12 6.07 12.46 16.58
C THR A 12 6.66 11.59 15.48
N VAL A 13 7.65 12.15 14.76
CA VAL A 13 8.57 11.39 13.91
C VAL A 13 9.23 10.33 14.79
N THR A 14 8.74 9.10 14.69
CA THR A 14 9.36 7.94 15.32
C THR A 14 10.46 7.48 14.37
N GLU A 15 11.71 7.75 14.73
CA GLU A 15 12.90 7.20 14.07
C GLU A 15 13.01 5.69 14.40
N ASP A 16 12.07 4.90 13.89
CA ASP A 16 12.10 3.44 13.81
C ASP A 16 12.83 3.06 12.49
N PRO A 17 13.64 1.99 12.41
CA PRO A 17 14.47 1.72 11.23
C PRO A 17 13.65 1.68 9.92
N GLY A 18 13.67 2.84 9.23
CA GLY A 18 13.55 3.07 7.80
C GLY A 18 12.35 2.44 7.10
N TYR A 19 11.12 2.83 7.47
CA TYR A 19 10.02 2.64 6.54
C TYR A 19 10.21 3.59 5.33
N PHE A 20 10.32 3.02 4.14
CA PHE A 20 10.22 3.76 2.89
C PHE A 20 8.75 3.95 2.56
N GLU A 21 8.35 5.19 2.34
CA GLU A 21 6.97 5.52 2.01
C GLU A 21 6.89 5.94 0.55
N PHE A 22 5.91 5.36 -0.15
CA PHE A 22 5.65 5.63 -1.55
C PHE A 22 4.19 5.96 -1.74
N THR A 23 3.92 6.94 -2.59
CA THR A 23 2.58 7.28 -3.05
C THR A 23 2.46 6.92 -4.52
N SER A 24 1.40 6.22 -4.89
CA SER A 24 1.11 5.85 -6.27
C SER A 24 -0.40 5.92 -6.54
N GLU A 25 -0.79 5.78 -7.80
CA GLU A 25 -2.20 5.68 -8.20
C GLU A 25 -2.40 4.38 -8.98
N TRP A 26 -3.46 3.64 -8.66
CA TRP A 26 -3.84 2.43 -9.37
C TRP A 26 -5.31 2.50 -9.79
N GLN A 27 -5.57 2.50 -11.11
CA GLN A 27 -6.91 2.63 -11.70
C GLN A 27 -7.74 3.81 -11.13
N GLY A 28 -7.09 4.93 -10.82
CA GLY A 28 -7.72 6.11 -10.21
C GLY A 28 -7.92 6.02 -8.69
N ILE A 29 -7.39 5.00 -8.02
CA ILE A 29 -7.38 4.85 -6.56
C ILE A 29 -6.00 5.27 -6.05
N GLY A 30 -5.94 6.29 -5.19
CA GLY A 30 -4.70 6.68 -4.51
C GLY A 30 -4.20 5.57 -3.59
N LEU A 31 -2.90 5.28 -3.64
CA LEU A 31 -2.25 4.24 -2.84
C LEU A 31 -1.11 4.85 -2.01
N HIS A 32 -1.05 4.44 -0.75
CA HIS A 32 0.07 4.67 0.15
C HIS A 32 0.71 3.33 0.48
N ILE A 33 1.98 3.19 0.13
CA ILE A 33 2.75 1.96 0.31
C ILE A 33 3.86 2.28 1.31
N ARG A 34 3.95 1.51 2.39
CA ARG A 34 5.05 1.60 3.35
C ARG A 34 5.84 0.30 3.30
N TYR A 35 7.16 0.41 3.19
CA TYR A 35 8.04 -0.74 3.03
C TYR A 35 9.15 -0.72 4.06
N ASN A 36 9.32 -1.83 4.76
CA ASN A 36 10.45 -2.06 5.66
C ASN A 36 11.20 -3.33 5.25
N ALA A 37 12.46 -3.18 4.86
CA ALA A 37 13.32 -4.29 4.44
C ALA A 37 13.76 -5.20 5.61
N CYS A 38 13.65 -4.72 6.85
CA CYS A 38 14.17 -5.37 8.04
C CYS A 38 13.22 -5.31 9.23
N TRP A 39 11.97 -5.72 9.03
CA TRP A 39 10.92 -5.51 10.03
C TRP A 39 11.16 -6.26 11.35
N LEU A 40 11.80 -7.44 11.33
CA LEU A 40 12.11 -8.22 12.54
C LEU A 40 13.46 -7.84 13.20
N GLY A 41 14.11 -6.75 12.78
CA GLY A 41 15.30 -6.20 13.45
C GLY A 41 16.57 -7.07 13.39
N ARG A 42 16.55 -8.20 12.68
CA ARG A 42 17.68 -9.15 12.62
C ARG A 42 18.02 -9.53 11.17
N CYS A 43 18.47 -8.57 10.37
CA CYS A 43 18.83 -8.79 8.96
C CYS A 43 20.22 -9.37 8.74
N ALA A 44 20.53 -10.45 9.46
CA ALA A 44 21.64 -11.34 9.16
C ALA A 44 21.05 -12.74 8.90
N GLY A 45 20.83 -13.09 7.64
CA GLY A 45 20.32 -14.39 7.22
C GLY A 45 18.97 -14.32 6.50
N LEU A 46 17.86 -14.30 7.25
CA LEU A 46 16.50 -14.30 6.70
C LEU A 46 15.89 -12.89 6.82
N ARG A 47 15.90 -12.12 5.73
CA ARG A 47 15.25 -10.80 5.71
C ARG A 47 13.74 -11.01 5.58
N THR A 48 13.01 -10.49 6.56
CA THR A 48 11.55 -10.40 6.50
C THR A 48 11.20 -8.97 6.10
N HIS A 49 10.71 -8.86 4.89
CA HIS A 49 10.25 -7.64 4.27
C HIS A 49 8.78 -7.43 4.66
N HIS A 50 8.45 -6.24 5.14
CA HIS A 50 7.09 -5.85 5.47
C HIS A 50 6.63 -4.76 4.50
N VAL A 51 5.58 -5.06 3.74
CA VAL A 51 4.91 -4.10 2.85
C VAL A 51 3.52 -3.85 3.41
N GLU A 52 3.22 -2.59 3.74
CA GLU A 52 1.89 -2.13 4.06
C GLU A 52 1.31 -1.41 2.85
N LEU A 53 0.14 -1.86 2.39
CA LEU A 53 -0.64 -1.20 1.35
C LEU A 53 -1.87 -0.56 1.99
N ARG A 54 -2.07 0.73 1.72
CA ARG A 54 -3.24 1.51 2.09
C ARG A 54 -3.83 2.16 0.85
N SER A 55 -5.13 2.07 0.68
CA SER A 55 -5.87 2.90 -0.26
C SER A 55 -6.27 4.23 0.39
N GLU A 56 -6.26 5.28 -0.40
CA GLU A 56 -6.86 6.55 -0.06
C GLU A 56 -8.36 6.37 0.15
N GLY A 57 -8.93 7.01 1.16
CA GLY A 57 -10.37 6.90 1.47
C GLY A 57 -10.84 5.50 1.94
N LYS A 58 -9.93 4.56 2.21
CA LYS A 58 -10.26 3.17 2.60
C LYS A 58 -11.09 2.44 1.53
N VAL A 59 -10.84 2.76 0.26
CA VAL A 59 -11.50 2.13 -0.88
C VAL A 59 -11.13 0.64 -0.93
N LYS A 60 -12.12 -0.20 -1.23
CA LYS A 60 -11.90 -1.63 -1.41
C LYS A 60 -10.89 -1.86 -2.54
N LEU A 61 -9.92 -2.74 -2.31
CA LEU A 61 -8.94 -3.19 -3.31
C LEU A 61 -9.16 -4.68 -3.61
N PRO A 62 -8.69 -5.20 -4.76
CA PRO A 62 -8.82 -6.62 -5.08
C PRO A 62 -8.14 -7.52 -4.03
N VAL A 63 -7.09 -7.00 -3.39
CA VAL A 63 -6.35 -7.71 -2.33
C VAL A 63 -6.91 -7.44 -0.93
N THR A 64 -7.82 -6.48 -0.72
CA THR A 64 -8.35 -6.20 0.62
C THR A 64 -9.72 -5.53 0.62
N ALA A 65 -10.61 -6.06 1.47
CA ALA A 65 -11.96 -5.52 1.66
C ALA A 65 -11.97 -4.13 2.32
N THR A 66 -11.00 -3.83 3.18
CA THR A 66 -10.97 -2.64 4.04
C THR A 66 -10.08 -1.52 3.48
N GLY A 67 -9.42 -1.76 2.36
CA GLY A 67 -8.44 -0.84 1.79
C GLY A 67 -7.08 -0.86 2.48
N TYR A 68 -6.85 -1.75 3.45
CA TYR A 68 -5.56 -1.97 4.10
C TYR A 68 -5.11 -3.43 3.98
N ARG A 69 -3.83 -3.65 3.63
CA ARG A 69 -3.23 -4.99 3.66
C ARG A 69 -1.76 -4.93 4.09
N SER A 70 -1.40 -5.75 5.07
CA SER A 70 -0.01 -6.07 5.39
C SER A 70 0.41 -7.32 4.65
N LEU A 71 1.55 -7.26 3.97
CA LEU A 71 2.18 -8.37 3.28
C LEU A 71 3.58 -8.57 3.85
N PHE A 72 3.91 -9.83 4.15
CA PHE A 72 5.22 -10.23 4.64
C PHE A 72 5.88 -11.10 3.58
N LEU A 73 7.06 -10.69 3.11
CA LEU A 73 7.85 -11.43 2.12
C LEU A 73 9.14 -11.90 2.77
N HIS A 74 9.58 -13.10 2.41
CA HIS A 74 10.83 -13.69 2.88
C HIS A 74 11.77 -13.88 1.69
N GLY A 75 13.03 -13.50 1.84
CA GLY A 75 14.03 -13.64 0.78
C GLY A 75 15.14 -12.61 0.92
N GLU A 76 16.16 -12.68 0.07
CA GLU A 76 17.22 -11.65 0.05
C GLU A 76 16.81 -10.40 -0.72
N ASP A 77 16.05 -10.59 -1.81
CA ASP A 77 15.51 -9.53 -2.67
C ASP A 77 14.16 -9.95 -3.30
N PRO A 78 13.02 -9.70 -2.64
CA PRO A 78 11.71 -10.13 -3.12
C PRO A 78 11.20 -9.31 -4.31
N PHE A 79 11.86 -8.19 -4.65
CA PHE A 79 11.45 -7.30 -5.73
C PHE A 79 12.36 -7.39 -6.96
N ALA A 80 13.25 -8.38 -7.03
CA ALA A 80 14.24 -8.53 -8.09
C ALA A 80 13.61 -8.55 -9.50
N ASP A 81 12.50 -9.25 -9.68
CA ASP A 81 11.74 -9.32 -10.94
C ASP A 81 11.16 -7.96 -11.39
N TRP A 82 11.01 -7.02 -10.45
CA TRP A 82 10.55 -5.65 -10.69
C TRP A 82 11.68 -4.62 -10.64
N GLY A 83 12.94 -5.07 -10.77
CA GLY A 83 14.10 -4.18 -10.74
C GLY A 83 14.36 -3.54 -9.36
N GLY A 84 13.86 -4.16 -8.28
CA GLY A 84 13.93 -3.62 -6.93
C GLY A 84 12.84 -2.62 -6.60
N ASP A 85 11.85 -2.42 -7.49
CA ASP A 85 10.79 -1.43 -7.30
C ASP A 85 9.55 -2.04 -6.61
N VAL A 86 9.28 -1.56 -5.39
CA VAL A 86 8.15 -2.02 -4.57
C VAL A 86 6.81 -1.56 -5.16
N VAL A 87 6.76 -0.39 -5.80
CA VAL A 87 5.52 0.16 -6.37
C VAL A 87 5.11 -0.64 -7.60
N ALA A 88 6.06 -1.03 -8.44
CA ALA A 88 5.86 -1.91 -9.58
C ALA A 88 5.36 -3.29 -9.13
N PHE A 89 5.97 -3.88 -8.10
CA PHE A 89 5.48 -5.11 -7.48
C PHE A 89 4.03 -4.98 -6.99
N VAL A 90 3.71 -3.92 -6.23
CA VAL A 90 2.35 -3.70 -5.71
C VAL A 90 1.35 -3.52 -6.86
N SER A 91 1.73 -2.80 -7.91
CA SER A 91 0.87 -2.55 -9.07
C SER A 91 0.56 -3.83 -9.83
N ASP A 92 1.57 -4.67 -10.08
CA ASP A 92 1.42 -5.97 -10.72
C ASP A 92 0.59 -6.93 -9.86
N TRP A 93 0.84 -6.95 -8.55
CA TRP A 93 0.07 -7.74 -7.59
C TRP A 93 -1.42 -7.34 -7.57
N LEU A 94 -1.71 -6.04 -7.64
CA LEU A 94 -3.08 -5.54 -7.75
C LEU A 94 -3.71 -5.89 -9.11
N ASP A 95 -2.96 -5.80 -10.20
CA ASP A 95 -3.43 -6.18 -11.53
C ASP A 95 -3.80 -7.67 -11.58
N ASP A 96 -2.92 -8.55 -11.13
CA ASP A 96 -3.19 -9.99 -11.04
C ASP A 96 -4.42 -10.29 -10.18
N ALA A 97 -4.49 -9.71 -8.98
CA ALA A 97 -5.64 -9.88 -8.10
C ALA A 97 -6.95 -9.35 -8.72
N SER A 98 -6.87 -8.28 -9.53
CA SER A 98 -8.03 -7.71 -10.23
C SER A 98 -8.61 -8.62 -11.31
N ARG A 99 -7.86 -9.62 -11.78
CA ARG A 99 -8.32 -10.61 -12.75
C ARG A 99 -9.25 -11.66 -12.14
N SER A 100 -9.38 -11.69 -10.82
CA SER A 100 -10.30 -12.56 -10.10
C SER A 100 -11.76 -12.25 -10.46
N ALA A 101 -12.56 -13.29 -10.73
CA ALA A 101 -13.97 -13.14 -11.06
C ALA A 101 -14.77 -12.39 -9.99
N ASP A 102 -14.43 -12.58 -8.70
CA ASP A 102 -15.05 -11.85 -7.58
C ASP A 102 -14.84 -10.34 -7.70
N TRP A 103 -13.62 -9.91 -8.03
CA TRP A 103 -13.30 -8.50 -8.20
C TRP A 103 -14.02 -7.91 -9.40
N GLN A 104 -13.99 -8.59 -10.55
CA GLN A 104 -14.68 -8.14 -11.76
C GLN A 104 -16.18 -7.97 -11.52
N ARG A 105 -16.79 -8.92 -10.82
CA ARG A 105 -18.20 -8.84 -10.41
C ARG A 105 -18.44 -7.66 -9.47
N TYR A 106 -17.60 -7.46 -8.46
CA TYR A 106 -17.70 -6.30 -7.57
C TYR A 106 -17.63 -4.97 -8.33
N VAL A 107 -16.71 -4.85 -9.30
CA VAL A 107 -16.57 -3.66 -10.15
C VAL A 107 -17.83 -3.45 -11.00
N GLU A 108 -18.38 -4.51 -11.58
CA GLU A 108 -19.61 -4.45 -12.37
C GLU A 108 -20.83 -4.06 -11.51
N GLU A 109 -21.02 -4.69 -10.35
CA GLU A 109 -22.07 -4.36 -9.39
C GLU A 109 -21.96 -2.91 -8.90
N SER A 110 -20.74 -2.43 -8.63
CA SER A 110 -20.49 -1.05 -8.20
C SER A 110 -20.84 -0.01 -9.28
N ARG A 111 -20.65 -0.35 -10.57
CA ARG A 111 -21.06 0.51 -11.69
C ARG A 111 -22.58 0.55 -11.85
N GLN A 112 -23.27 -0.57 -11.61
CA GLN A 112 -24.73 -0.66 -11.74
C GLN A 112 -25.49 0.05 -10.63
N LEU A 113 -24.92 0.18 -9.42
CA LEU A 113 -25.55 0.88 -8.30
C LEU A 113 -25.58 2.41 -8.44
N SER A 114 -24.99 2.97 -9.50
CA SER A 114 -24.96 4.42 -9.78
C SER A 114 -26.12 4.91 -10.66
N LEU A 115 -27.18 4.11 -10.85
CA LEU A 115 -28.24 4.37 -11.85
C LEU A 115 -29.51 5.09 -11.35
N PHE A 116 -29.47 5.76 -10.19
CA PHE A 116 -30.64 6.46 -9.63
C PHE A 116 -30.33 7.90 -9.22
#